data_AF-A0A968KJA8-F1
#
_entry.id   AF-A0A968KJA8-F1
#
_cell.length_a   1.000
_cell.length_b   1.000
_cell.length_c   1.000
_cell.angle_alpha   90.00
_cell.angle_beta   90.00
_cell.angle_gamma   90.00
#
_symmetry.space_group_name_H-M   'P 1'
#
loop_
_entity.id
_entity.type
_entity.pdbx_description
1 polymer ?
#
loop_
_entity_poly.entity_id
_entity_poly.type
_entity_poly.pdbx_seq_one_letter_code
_entity_poly.pdbx_strand_id
1 'polypeptide(L)' 'RRRPSRKPRPPRRSPQLPRDPFQDFYDRFFGEREKKPRSGMGSGFIIDKDGHILTNNHVIDGADEIVVLIQDGNNGEKE' A
#
# COMPACT_ATOMS: atom_id res chain seq x y z
N ARG A 1 -28.17 40.75 52.57
CA ARG A 1 -28.68 39.72 51.62
C ARG A 1 -27.67 39.54 50.49
N ARG A 2 -26.83 38.49 50.53
CA ARG A 2 -25.86 38.17 49.45
C ARG A 2 -26.49 37.16 48.48
N ARG A 3 -26.53 37.45 47.18
CA ARG A 3 -27.01 36.52 46.14
C ARG A 3 -25.95 35.41 45.91
N PRO A 4 -26.33 34.13 45.72
CA PRO A 4 -25.36 33.09 45.44
C PRO A 4 -24.91 33.13 43.97
N SER A 5 -23.60 33.08 43.76
CA SER A 5 -22.94 32.98 42.45
C SER A 5 -23.33 31.67 41.75
N ARG A 6 -23.94 31.75 40.57
CA ARG A 6 -24.15 30.59 39.69
C ARG A 6 -22.83 30.25 38.99
N LYS A 7 -22.27 29.06 39.27
CA LYS A 7 -21.10 28.54 38.53
C LYS A 7 -21.48 28.27 37.05
N PRO A 8 -20.59 28.52 36.08
CA PRO A 8 -20.86 28.19 34.67
C PRO A 8 -20.91 26.67 34.49
N ARG A 9 -21.86 26.20 33.66
CA ARG A 9 -22.00 24.78 33.32
C ARG A 9 -20.84 24.35 32.40
N PRO A 10 -20.33 23.10 32.52
CA PRO A 10 -19.31 22.61 31.60
C PRO A 10 -19.87 22.56 30.16
N PRO A 11 -19.03 22.76 29.14
CA PRO A 11 -19.48 22.64 27.75
C PRO A 11 -19.99 21.21 27.54
N ARG A 12 -21.22 21.09 27.06
CA ARG A 12 -21.74 19.81 26.58
C ARG A 12 -20.80 19.36 25.46
N ARG A 13 -20.12 18.22 25.65
CA ARG A 13 -19.50 17.49 24.52
C ARG A 13 -20.61 17.28 23.50
N SER A 14 -20.49 17.95 22.36
CA SER A 14 -21.37 17.70 21.21
C SER A 14 -21.32 16.20 20.91
N PRO A 15 -22.47 15.52 20.80
CA PRO A 15 -22.48 14.13 20.35
C PRO A 15 -21.75 14.10 19.00
N GLN A 16 -20.74 13.24 18.85
CA GLN A 16 -20.18 12.97 17.53
C GLN A 16 -21.35 12.59 16.63
N LEU A 17 -21.70 13.47 15.70
CA LEU A 17 -22.71 13.17 14.69
C LEU A 17 -22.25 11.90 13.95
N PRO A 18 -23.14 10.94 13.69
CA PRO A 18 -22.82 9.80 12.85
C PRO A 18 -22.21 10.31 11.54
N ARG A 19 -21.12 9.71 11.07
CA ARG A 19 -20.56 10.05 9.75
C ARG A 19 -21.67 9.94 8.71
N ASP A 20 -21.76 10.95 7.84
CA ASP A 20 -22.72 10.97 6.75
C ASP A 20 -22.44 9.78 5.81
N PRO A 21 -23.43 8.92 5.49
CA PRO A 21 -23.26 7.82 4.55
C PRO A 21 -22.69 8.24 3.19
N PHE A 22 -22.96 9.48 2.76
CA PHE A 22 -22.38 10.07 1.56
C PHE A 22 -20.88 10.33 1.73
N GLN A 23 -20.45 10.86 2.87
CA GLN A 23 -19.03 11.08 3.19
C GLN A 23 -18.28 9.76 3.25
N ASP A 24 -18.87 8.72 3.85
CA ASP A 24 -18.25 7.38 3.91
C ASP A 24 -18.10 6.73 2.53
N PHE A 25 -19.09 6.92 1.64
CA PHE A 25 -18.98 6.50 0.25
C PHE A 25 -17.86 7.26 -0.47
N TYR A 26 -17.82 8.59 -0.32
CA TYR A 26 -16.80 9.43 -0.93
C TYR A 26 -15.40 9.06 -0.46
N ASP A 27 -15.17 8.89 0.85
CA ASP A 27 -13.87 8.53 1.43
C ASP A 27 -13.37 7.15 0.94
N ARG A 28 -14.27 6.17 0.72
CA ARG A 28 -13.90 4.84 0.21
C ARG A 28 -13.55 4.83 -1.28
N PHE A 29 -14.22 5.68 -2.07
CA PHE A 29 -14.05 5.69 -3.53
C PHE A 29 -13.02 6.72 -4.01
N PHE A 30 -13.01 7.89 -3.39
CA PHE A 30 -12.25 9.07 -3.79
C PHE A 30 -11.38 9.65 -2.68
N GLY A 31 -11.54 9.20 -1.43
CA GLY A 31 -10.58 9.50 -0.37
C GLY A 31 -9.18 9.04 -0.80
N GLU A 32 -8.15 9.62 -0.18
CA GLU A 32 -6.75 9.42 -0.54
C GLU A 32 -6.43 7.93 -0.65
N ARG A 33 -6.52 7.41 -1.88
CA ARG A 33 -5.92 6.13 -2.21
C ARG A 33 -4.44 6.40 -2.12
N GLU A 34 -3.83 5.95 -1.04
CA GLU A 34 -2.39 5.79 -0.98
C GLU A 34 -1.96 5.19 -2.32
N LYS A 35 -0.97 5.83 -2.96
CA LYS A 35 -0.40 5.33 -4.20
C LYS A 35 0.15 3.95 -3.91
N LYS A 36 -0.67 2.92 -4.14
CA LYS A 36 -0.24 1.55 -3.98
C LYS A 36 0.91 1.34 -4.97
N PRO A 37 2.05 0.82 -4.51
CA PRO A 37 3.14 0.51 -5.42
C PRO A 37 2.60 -0.40 -6.52
N ARG A 38 2.88 -0.03 -7.78
CA ARG A 38 2.53 -0.86 -8.92
C ARG A 38 3.57 -1.97 -8.99
N SER A 39 3.10 -3.22 -9.01
CA SER A 39 3.97 -4.39 -9.14
C SER A 39 3.86 -4.95 -10.56
N GLY A 40 5.00 -5.33 -11.14
CA GLY A 40 5.11 -6.00 -12.43
C GLY A 40 5.74 -7.38 -12.25
N MET A 41 5.38 -8.32 -13.12
CA MET A 41 5.96 -9.67 -13.15
C MET A 41 6.45 -9.97 -14.55
N GLY A 42 7.63 -10.59 -14.66
CA GLY A 42 8.19 -11.05 -15.91
C GLY A 42 9.14 -12.21 -15.69
N SER A 43 9.70 -12.72 -16.78
CA SER A 43 10.72 -13.77 -16.76
C SER A 43 12.04 -13.25 -17.32
N GLY A 44 13.10 -14.02 -17.07
CA GLY A 44 14.42 -13.78 -17.61
C GLY A 44 15.26 -15.04 -17.53
N PHE A 45 16.45 -14.98 -18.12
CA PHE A 45 17.41 -16.08 -18.13
C PHE A 45 18.76 -15.59 -17.62
N ILE A 46 19.41 -16.39 -16.79
CA ILE A 46 20.83 -16.19 -16.46
C ILE A 46 21.63 -16.61 -17.69
N ILE A 47 22.47 -15.72 -18.22
CA ILE A 47 23.22 -15.95 -19.47
C ILE A 47 24.69 -16.31 -19.24
N ASP A 48 25.22 -16.09 -18.04
CA ASP A 48 26.59 -16.43 -17.67
C ASP A 48 26.74 -16.73 -16.17
N LYS A 49 27.94 -17.17 -15.79
CA LYS A 49 28.27 -17.51 -14.39
C LYS A 49 28.47 -16.28 -13.51
N ASP A 50 28.63 -15.10 -14.11
CA ASP A 50 28.80 -13.84 -13.41
C ASP A 50 27.43 -13.30 -12.93
N GLY A 51 26.34 -13.90 -13.39
CA GLY A 51 24.98 -13.62 -12.93
C GLY A 51 24.26 -12.58 -13.77
N HIS A 52 24.68 -12.34 -15.01
CA HIS A 52 23.92 -11.45 -15.90
C HIS A 52 22.58 -12.09 -16.27
N ILE A 53 21.50 -11.31 -16.18
CA ILE A 53 20.13 -11.73 -16.49
C ILE A 53 19.64 -11.01 -17.74
N LEU A 54 19.22 -11.79 -18.73
CA LEU A 54 18.53 -11.28 -19.91
C LEU A 54 17.02 -11.23 -19.67
N THR A 55 16.41 -10.07 -19.84
CA THR A 55 14.96 -9.84 -19.76
C THR A 55 14.52 -8.78 -20.78
N ASN A 56 13.21 -8.52 -20.89
CA ASN A 56 12.68 -7.49 -21.77
C ASN A 56 12.71 -6.11 -21.08
N ASN A 57 13.04 -5.06 -21.83
CA ASN A 57 13.09 -3.70 -21.32
C ASN A 57 11.80 -3.24 -20.62
N HIS A 58 10.62 -3.54 -21.18
CA HIS A 58 9.36 -3.09 -20.57
C HIS A 58 9.03 -3.75 -19.23
N VAL A 59 9.74 -4.83 -18.87
CA VAL A 59 9.59 -5.51 -17.59
C VAL A 59 10.34 -4.75 -16.49
N ILE A 60 11.44 -4.08 -16.85
CA ILE A 60 12.32 -3.39 -15.91
C ILE A 60 12.19 -1.86 -15.96
N ASP A 61 11.57 -1.32 -17.00
CA ASP A 61 11.41 0.12 -17.19
C ASP A 61 10.50 0.73 -16.10
N GLY A 62 11.00 1.75 -15.41
CA GLY A 62 10.30 2.42 -14.31
C GLY A 62 10.18 1.62 -13.02
N ALA A 63 10.92 0.51 -12.86
CA ALA A 63 10.95 -0.25 -11.61
C ALA A 63 11.90 0.41 -10.59
N ASP A 64 11.40 0.70 -9.38
CA ASP A 64 12.21 1.18 -8.26
C ASP A 64 12.99 0.04 -7.59
N GLU A 65 12.42 -1.16 -7.57
CA GLU A 65 12.99 -2.37 -6.99
C GLU A 65 12.66 -3.58 -7.86
N ILE A 66 13.63 -4.47 -8.05
CA ILE A 66 13.48 -5.72 -8.80
C ILE A 66 13.85 -6.87 -7.87
N VAL A 67 12.88 -7.75 -7.60
CA VAL A 67 13.08 -8.99 -6.85
C VAL A 67 13.10 -10.15 -7.82
N VAL A 68 14.21 -10.88 -7.83
CA VAL A 68 14.40 -12.04 -8.72
C VAL A 68 14.22 -13.32 -7.92
N LEU A 69 13.33 -14.20 -8.41
CA LEU A 69 13.17 -15.56 -7.90
C LEU A 69 13.94 -16.49 -8.83
N ILE A 70 15.03 -17.08 -8.33
CA ILE A 70 15.82 -18.05 -9.08
C ILE A 70 15.25 -19.44 -8.83
N GLN A 71 14.94 -20.15 -9.90
CA GLN A 71 14.60 -21.56 -9.84
C GLN A 71 15.85 -22.37 -10.14
N ASP A 72 16.39 -23.06 -9.13
CA ASP A 72 17.50 -23.97 -9.31
C ASP A 72 17.01 -25.19 -10.10
N GLY A 73 17.36 -25.22 -11.39
CA GLY A 73 17.14 -26.35 -12.27
C GLY A 73 18.14 -27.47 -11.97
N ASN A 74 18.11 -28.04 -10.75
CA ASN A 74 18.75 -29.32 -10.52
C ASN A 74 17.85 -30.39 -11.12
N ASN A 75 17.81 -30.44 -12.45
CA ASN A 75 17.32 -31.58 -13.18
C ASN A 75 18.29 -32.71 -12.86
N GLY A 76 18.00 -33.44 -11.79
CA GLY A 76 18.61 -34.72 -11.54
C GLY A 76 18.32 -35.61 -12.74
N GLU A 77 19.23 -35.59 -13.71
CA GLU A 77 19.50 -36.71 -14.60
C GLU A 77 19.83 -37.87 -13.65
N LYS A 78 18.78 -38.62 -13.29
CA LYS A 78 18.96 -39.96 -12.74
C LYS A 78 19.28 -40.84 -13.94
N GLU A 79 20.48 -41.40 -13.88
CA GLU A 79 20.99 -42.51 -14.70
C GLU A 79 19.95 -43.59 -15.00
#